data_AF-W1YA25-F1
#
_entry.id   AF-W1YA25-F1
#
_cell.length_a   1.000
_cell.length_b   1.000
_cell.length_c   1.000
_cell.angle_alpha   90.00
_cell.angle_beta   90.00
_cell.angle_gamma   90.00
#
_symmetry.space_group_name_H-M   'P 1'
#
loop_
_entity.id
_entity.type
_entity.pdbx_description
1 polymer ?
#
loop_
_entity_poly.entity_id
_entity_poly.type
_entity_poly.pdbx_seq_one_letter_code
_entity_poly.pdbx_strand_id
1 'polypeptide(L)' 'MATGYLRYPDVHGDLVVFTADNDLWLVPVLGGRASRLTSDHVMVRNPRFSPNGTK' A
#
# COMPACT_ATOMS: atom_id res chain seq x y z
N MET A 1 4.04 3.48 20.30
CA MET A 1 3.52 2.78 19.10
C MET A 1 3.20 3.86 18.08
N ALA A 2 3.94 3.93 16.98
CA ALA A 2 3.59 4.86 15.92
C ALA A 2 2.33 4.32 15.24
N THR A 3 1.18 4.90 15.57
CA THR A 3 -0.06 4.62 14.85
C THR A 3 0.04 5.34 13.52
N GLY A 4 0.66 4.70 12.52
CA GLY A 4 0.67 5.19 11.15
C GLY A 4 -0.76 5.36 10.64
N TYR A 5 -1.04 6.45 9.92
CA TYR A 5 -2.34 6.62 9.28
C TYR A 5 -2.40 5.72 8.06
N LEU A 6 -3.31 4.74 8.09
CA LEU A 6 -3.58 3.86 6.96
C LEU A 6 -4.69 4.49 6.12
N ARG A 7 -4.41 4.78 4.84
CA ARG A 7 -5.38 5.44 3.95
C ARG A 7 -5.40 4.77 2.58
N TYR A 8 -6.54 4.90 1.92
CA TYR A 8 -6.75 4.52 0.52
C TYR A 8 -6.34 3.06 0.21
N PRO A 9 -6.86 2.05 0.93
CA PRO A 9 -6.54 0.68 0.61
C PRO A 9 -7.15 0.26 -0.73
N ASP A 10 -6.41 -0.54 -1.50
CA ASP A 10 -6.92 -1.32 -2.62
C ASP A 10 -6.43 -2.76 -2.50
N VAL A 11 -7.18 -3.73 -3.05
CA VAL A 11 -6.92 -5.16 -2.88
C VAL A 11 -6.90 -5.85 -4.24
N HIS A 12 -5.92 -6.71 -4.47
CA HIS A 12 -5.84 -7.55 -5.64
C HIS A 12 -5.25 -8.92 -5.31
N GLY A 13 -6.04 -9.98 -5.51
CA GLY A 13 -5.67 -11.33 -5.07
C GLY A 13 -5.41 -11.36 -3.56
N ASP A 14 -4.24 -11.85 -3.18
CA ASP A 14 -3.83 -11.99 -1.77
C ASP A 14 -3.05 -10.78 -1.24
N LEU A 15 -3.03 -9.67 -1.98
CA LEU A 15 -2.25 -8.47 -1.65
C LEU A 15 -3.15 -7.26 -1.39
N VAL A 16 -2.73 -6.46 -0.42
CA VAL A 16 -3.32 -5.16 -0.08
C VAL A 16 -2.27 -4.09 -0.29
N VAL A 17 -2.60 -3.05 -1.04
CA VAL A 17 -1.81 -1.82 -1.14
C VAL A 17 -2.50 -0.71 -0.36
N PHE A 18 -1.74 0.10 0.35
CA PHE A 18 -2.27 1.25 1.09
C PHE A 18 -1.22 2.36 1.19
N THR A 19 -1.67 3.56 1.56
CA THR A 19 -0.79 4.68 1.86
C THR A 19 -0.55 4.80 3.37
N ALA A 20 0.72 4.91 3.76
CA ALA A 20 1.15 5.27 5.12
C ALA A 20 2.46 6.07 5.05
N ASP A 21 2.63 7.05 5.93
CA ASP A 21 3.78 7.99 5.93
C ASP A 21 4.02 8.68 4.57
N ASN A 22 2.94 8.90 3.81
CA ASN A 22 2.92 9.42 2.44
C ASN A 22 3.47 8.47 1.36
N ASP A 23 3.82 7.24 1.70
CA ASP A 23 4.32 6.24 0.77
C ASP A 23 3.33 5.10 0.54
N LEU A 24 3.58 4.35 -0.53
CA LEU A 24 2.91 3.09 -0.79
C LEU A 24 3.54 1.95 -0.03
N TRP A 25 2.66 1.16 0.57
CA TRP A 25 2.99 -0.06 1.27
C TRP A 25 2.17 -1.20 0.71
N LEU A 26 2.79 -2.37 0.64
CA LEU A 26 2.20 -3.62 0.19
C LEU A 26 2.28 -4.65 1.33
N VAL A 27 1.20 -5.38 1.56
CA VAL A 27 1.13 -6.42 2.59
C VAL A 27 0.23 -7.59 2.13
N PRO A 28 0.48 -8.83 2.57
CA PRO A 28 -0.48 -9.92 2.37
C PRO A 28 -1.82 -9.63 3.07
N VAL A 29 -2.92 -10.08 2.48
CA VAL A 29 -4.28 -9.93 3.05
C VAL A 29 -4.46 -10.65 4.39
N LEU A 30 -3.70 -11.73 4.61
CA LEU A 30 -3.64 -12.44 5.90
C LEU A 30 -2.83 -11.67 6.96
N GLY A 31 -2.29 -10.51 6.62
CA GLY A 31 -1.37 -9.75 7.45
C GLY A 31 0.07 -10.25 7.36
N GLY A 32 0.96 -9.60 8.11
CA GLY A 32 2.38 -9.93 8.14
C GLY A 32 3.25 -8.71 7.90
N ARG A 33 4.44 -8.95 7.32
CA ARG A 33 5.42 -7.88 7.07
C ARG A 33 4.99 -7.05 5.86
N ALA A 34 4.82 -5.75 6.08
CA ALA A 34 4.61 -4.79 5.00
C ALA A 34 5.95 -4.39 4.35
N SER A 35 5.95 -4.20 3.03
CA SER A 35 7.08 -3.68 2.26
C SER A 35 6.73 -2.31 1.67
N ARG A 36 7.64 -1.34 1.83
CA ARG A 36 7.52 0.00 1.25
C ARG A 36 7.88 -0.04 -0.23
N LEU A 37 6.99 0.47 -1.10
CA LEU A 37 7.16 0.50 -2.55
C LEU A 37 7.71 1.83 -3.08
N THR A 38 7.40 2.95 -2.40
CA THR A 38 7.87 4.29 -2.77
C THR A 38 8.65 4.92 -1.63
N SER A 39 9.61 5.79 -1.94
CA SER A 39 10.38 6.52 -0.92
C SER A 39 10.80 7.93 -1.34
N ASP A 40 10.11 8.46 -2.34
CA ASP A 40 10.38 9.78 -2.92
C ASP A 40 9.78 10.94 -2.11
N HIS A 41 9.06 10.64 -1.01
CA HIS A 41 8.35 11.60 -0.18
C HIS A 41 7.31 12.43 -0.94
N VAL A 42 6.86 11.95 -2.10
CA VAL A 42 5.75 12.56 -2.84
C VAL A 42 4.45 11.99 -2.28
N MET A 43 3.50 12.86 -1.96
CA MET A 43 2.23 12.41 -1.38
C MET A 43 1.46 11.53 -2.36
N VAL A 44 1.36 10.23 -2.04
CA VAL A 44 0.54 9.31 -2.82
C VAL A 44 -0.91 9.34 -2.32
N ARG A 45 -1.86 9.38 -3.26
CA ARG A 45 -3.30 9.30 -2.99
C ARG A 45 -3.93 8.27 -3.92
N ASN A 46 -4.83 7.45 -3.38
CA ASN A 46 -5.60 6.45 -4.14
C ASN A 46 -4.73 5.48 -4.97
N PRO A 47 -3.82 4.69 -4.35
CA PRO A 47 -3.18 3.59 -5.06
C PRO A 47 -4.23 2.62 -5.61
N ARG A 48 -4.02 2.15 -6.83
CA ARG A 48 -4.86 1.13 -7.46
C ARG A 48 -3.98 0.10 -8.13
N PHE A 49 -4.35 -1.17 -7.99
CA PHE A 49 -3.74 -2.22 -8.81
C PHE A 49 -4.17 -2.07 -10.26
N SER A 50 -3.29 -2.35 -11.23
CA SER A 50 -3.75 -2.50 -12.62
C SER A 50 -4.78 -3.64 -12.71
N PRO A 51 -5.75 -3.58 -13.65
CA PRO A 51 -6.79 -4.61 -13.79
C PRO A 51 -6.26 -6.03 -14.03
N ASN A 52 -5.00 -6.16 -14.47
CA ASN A 52 -4.31 -7.42 -14.71
C ASN A 52 -3.16 -7.69 -13.73
N GLY A 53 -3.00 -6.87 -12.68
CA GLY A 53 -1.99 -7.03 -11.63
C GLY A 53 -0.52 -6.91 -12.07
N THR A 54 -0.25 -6.43 -13.30
CA THR A 54 1.12 -6.35 -13.84
C THR A 54 1.76 -4.97 -13.73
N LYS A 55 1.05 -3.94 -13.27
CA LYS A 55 1.59 -2.59 -13.03
C LYS A 55 0.91 -1.87 -11.87
#